data_AF-A0ABD1F1X7-F1
#
_entry.id   AF-A0ABD1F1X7-F1
#
_cell.length_a   1.000
_cell.length_b   1.000
_cell.length_c   1.000
_cell.angle_alpha   90.00
_cell.angle_beta   90.00
_cell.angle_gamma   90.00
#
_symmetry.space_group_name_H-M   'P 1'
#
loop_
_entity.id
_entity.type
_entity.pdbx_description
1 polymer ?
#
loop_
_entity_poly.entity_id
_entity_poly.type
_entity_poly.pdbx_seq_one_letter_code
_entity_poly.pdbx_strand_id
1 'polypeptide(L)'
;MLLKHPKPQARKWIKKGALALFIFEGVFFIGSYLGWQKVRTDRDSRKYLNDHFPSILEVFYKTGEFFDSNDRTRKIDQAYWNAQKVNIIV
;
A
#
# COMPACT_ATOMS: atom_id res chain seq x y z
N MET A 1 -32.60 48.10 -0.34
CA MET A 1 -32.30 46.89 0.47
C MET A 1 -31.43 45.97 -0.37
N LEU A 2 -30.21 45.61 0.09
CA LEU A 2 -29.33 44.74 -0.70
C LEU A 2 -29.89 43.31 -0.74
N LEU A 3 -30.26 42.84 -1.94
CA LEU A 3 -30.64 41.45 -2.21
C LEU A 3 -29.43 40.54 -2.00
N LYS A 4 -29.42 39.83 -0.86
CA LYS A 4 -28.39 38.85 -0.52
C LYS A 4 -28.64 37.58 -1.33
N HIS A 5 -27.90 37.41 -2.43
CA HIS A 5 -27.95 36.20 -3.23
C HIS A 5 -27.46 35.00 -2.38
N PRO A 6 -28.25 33.93 -2.20
CA PRO A 6 -27.82 32.78 -1.43
C PRO A 6 -26.60 32.15 -2.12
N LYS A 7 -25.49 32.03 -1.38
CA LYS A 7 -24.26 31.40 -1.90
C LYS A 7 -24.58 30.00 -2.44
N PRO A 8 -24.13 29.64 -3.66
CA PRO A 8 -24.57 28.42 -4.34
C PRO A 8 -24.21 27.19 -3.51
N GLN A 9 -25.23 26.43 -3.09
CA GLN A 9 -25.08 25.23 -2.26
C GLN A 9 -24.16 24.19 -2.92
N ALA A 10 -24.17 24.08 -4.25
CA ALA A 10 -23.30 23.20 -5.02
C ALA A 10 -21.80 23.41 -4.71
N ARG A 11 -21.37 24.66 -4.49
CA ARG A 11 -19.96 24.98 -4.19
C ARG A 11 -19.52 24.46 -2.81
N LYS A 12 -20.46 24.26 -1.87
CA LYS A 12 -20.17 23.63 -0.57
C LYS A 12 -20.00 22.11 -0.71
N TRP A 13 -20.82 21.46 -1.53
CA TRP A 13 -20.72 20.01 -1.79
C TRP A 13 -19.44 19.64 -2.51
N ILE A 14 -19.05 20.40 -3.53
CA ILE A 14 -17.79 20.17 -4.25
C ILE A 14 -16.58 20.33 -3.31
N LYS A 15 -16.58 21.36 -2.45
CA LYS A 15 -15.51 21.54 -1.46
C LYS A 15 -15.43 20.39 -0.46
N LYS A 16 -16.56 19.87 0.00
CA LYS A 16 -16.60 18.72 0.90
C LYS A 16 -16.15 17.43 0.21
N GLY A 17 -16.58 17.20 -1.03
CA GLY A 17 -16.17 16.06 -1.83
C GLY A 17 -14.66 16.07 -2.11
N ALA A 18 -14.12 17.22 -2.53
CA ALA A 18 -12.68 17.36 -2.77
C ALA A 18 -11.86 17.13 -1.48
N LEU A 19 -12.31 17.67 -0.34
CA LEU A 19 -11.64 17.43 0.94
C LEU A 19 -11.66 15.95 1.34
N ALA A 20 -12.80 15.25 1.14
CA ALA A 20 -12.91 13.83 1.43
C ALA A 20 -11.96 13.00 0.55
N LEU A 21 -11.85 13.32 -0.74
CA LEU A 21 -10.89 12.66 -1.64
C LEU A 21 -9.45 12.90 -1.21
N PHE A 22 -9.08 14.12 -0.82
CA PHE A 22 -7.74 14.43 -0.31
C PHE A 22 -7.40 13.68 0.97
N ILE A 23 -8.35 13.58 1.91
CA ILE A 23 -8.15 12.84 3.16
C ILE A 23 -8.02 11.34 2.86
N PHE A 24 -8.91 10.82 2.01
CA PHE A 24 -8.89 9.40 1.63
C PHE A 24 -7.57 9.05 0.95
N GLU A 25 -7.16 9.83 -0.05
CA GLU A 25 -5.89 9.63 -0.76
C GLU A 25 -4.70 9.80 0.17
N GLY A 26 -4.71 10.80 1.07
CA GLY A 26 -3.67 11.00 2.06
C GLY A 26 -3.52 9.81 3.02
N VAL A 27 -4.62 9.29 3.55
CA VAL A 27 -4.62 8.11 4.43
C VAL A 27 -4.15 6.87 3.67
N PHE A 28 -4.61 6.69 2.43
CA PHE A 28 -4.21 5.55 1.60
C PHE A 28 -2.73 5.60 1.25
N PHE A 29 -2.21 6.78 0.92
CA PHE A 29 -0.81 7.00 0.58
C PHE A 29 0.11 6.81 1.80
N ILE A 30 -0.28 7.33 2.97
CA ILE A 30 0.44 7.13 4.23
C ILE A 30 0.40 5.65 4.64
N GLY A 31 -0.76 5.01 4.56
CA GLY A 31 -0.92 3.59 4.88
C GLY A 31 -0.06 2.71 3.97
N SER A 32 -0.06 2.99 2.67
CA SER A 32 0.79 2.30 1.67
C SER A 32 2.28 2.52 1.97
N TYR A 33 2.69 3.74 2.30
CA TYR A 33 4.08 4.07 2.64
C TYR A 33 4.55 3.38 3.92
N LEU A 34 3.73 3.38 4.97
CA LEU A 34 4.03 2.69 6.23
C LEU A 34 4.09 1.17 6.03
N GLY A 35 3.19 0.61 5.20
CA GLY A 35 3.24 -0.78 4.79
C GLY A 35 4.55 -1.10 4.07
N TRP A 36 4.96 -0.27 3.13
CA TRP A 36 6.22 -0.40 2.41
C TRP A 36 7.43 -0.31 3.36
N GLN A 37 7.44 0.65 4.28
CA GLN A 37 8.48 0.80 5.30
C GLN A 37 8.61 -0.46 6.17
N LYS A 38 7.48 -1.04 6.61
CA LYS A 38 7.47 -2.27 7.41
C LYS A 38 8.06 -3.46 6.65
N VAL A 39 7.67 -3.61 5.38
CA VAL A 39 8.18 -4.66 4.48
C VAL A 39 9.68 -4.50 4.20
N ARG A 40 10.16 -3.25 4.12
CA ARG A 40 11.58 -2.95 3.86
C ARG A 40 12.45 -3.18 5.09
N THR A 41 11.94 -2.88 6.28
CA THR A 41 12.69 -3.01 7.55
C THR A 41 12.79 -4.45 8.04
N ASP A 42 11.74 -5.27 7.87
CA ASP A 42 11.69 -6.58 8.51
C ASP A 42 11.27 -7.72 7.58
N ARG A 43 11.96 -8.86 7.66
CA ARG A 43 11.66 -10.06 6.86
C ARG A 43 10.44 -10.82 7.41
N ASP A 44 10.15 -10.72 8.71
CA ASP A 44 8.92 -11.30 9.29
C ASP A 44 7.67 -10.57 8.80
N SER A 45 7.76 -9.28 8.51
CA SER A 45 6.65 -8.53 7.89
C SER A 45 6.32 -9.05 6.49
N ARG A 46 7.32 -9.45 5.69
CA ARG A 46 7.10 -10.11 4.39
C ARG A 46 6.43 -11.46 4.55
N LYS A 47 6.82 -12.22 5.57
CA LYS A 47 6.20 -13.52 5.88
C LYS A 47 4.74 -13.35 6.31
N TYR A 48 4.42 -12.35 7.13
CA TYR A 48 3.05 -12.01 7.52
C TYR A 48 2.20 -11.56 6.32
N LEU A 49 2.74 -10.71 5.44
CA LEU A 49 2.04 -10.33 4.20
C LEU A 49 1.81 -11.53 3.30
N ASN A 50 2.77 -12.45 3.18
CA ASN A 50 2.61 -13.66 2.40
C ASN A 50 1.49 -14.57 2.94
N ASP A 51 1.34 -14.63 4.26
CA ASP A 51 0.35 -15.48 4.94
C ASP A 51 -1.07 -14.90 4.85
N HIS A 52 -1.23 -13.61 5.17
CA HIS A 52 -2.55 -12.97 5.24
C HIS A 52 -2.99 -12.29 3.94
N PHE A 53 -2.05 -11.76 3.14
CA PHE A 53 -2.36 -10.91 1.98
C PHE A 53 -1.41 -11.17 0.78
N PRO A 54 -1.43 -12.37 0.18
CA PRO A 54 -0.51 -12.74 -0.90
C PRO A 54 -0.59 -11.79 -2.11
N SER A 55 -1.78 -11.27 -2.44
CA SER A 55 -1.97 -10.33 -3.55
C SER A 55 -1.26 -8.98 -3.36
N ILE A 56 -1.15 -8.49 -2.12
CA ILE A 56 -0.45 -7.23 -1.83
C ILE A 56 1.06 -7.43 -2.03
N LEU A 57 1.56 -8.60 -1.64
CA LEU A 57 2.96 -8.94 -1.82
C LEU A 57 3.35 -9.10 -3.30
N GLU A 58 2.47 -9.67 -4.13
CA GLU A 58 2.68 -9.73 -5.57
C GLU A 58 2.75 -8.34 -6.20
N VAL A 59 1.88 -7.41 -5.79
CA VAL A 59 1.95 -6.01 -6.23
C VAL A 59 3.25 -5.37 -5.79
N PHE A 60 3.70 -5.59 -4.54
CA PHE A 60 4.99 -5.12 -4.05
C PHE A 60 6.16 -5.60 -4.93
N TYR A 61 6.19 -6.90 -5.26
CA TYR A 61 7.23 -7.44 -6.14
C TYR A 61 7.14 -6.89 -7.57
N LYS A 62 5.94 -6.75 -8.14
CA LYS A 62 5.77 -6.14 -9.47
C LYS A 62 6.18 -4.68 -9.49
N THR A 63 5.88 -3.91 -8.46
CA THR A 63 6.32 -2.52 -8.33
C THR A 63 7.83 -2.44 -8.17
N GLY A 64 8.44 -3.34 -7.39
CA GLY A 64 9.89 -3.46 -7.29
C GLY A 64 10.55 -3.78 -8.63
N GLU A 65 10.04 -4.77 -9.36
CA GLU A 65 10.55 -5.16 -10.69
C GLU A 65 10.37 -4.06 -11.75
N PHE A 66 9.32 -3.26 -11.63
CA PHE A 66 9.09 -2.10 -12.49
C PHE A 66 10.09 -0.97 -12.24
N PHE A 67 10.49 -0.76 -10.99
CA PHE A 67 11.50 0.26 -10.62
C PHE A 67 12.94 -0.22 -10.83
N ASP A 68 13.20 -1.50 -10.57
CA ASP A 68 14.50 -2.14 -10.75
C ASP A 68 14.31 -3.52 -11.36
N SER A 69 14.63 -3.66 -12.64
CA SER A 69 14.45 -4.92 -13.38
C SER A 69 15.40 -6.03 -12.93
N ASN A 70 16.34 -5.76 -12.01
CA ASN A 70 17.26 -6.74 -11.43
C ASN A 70 16.89 -7.08 -9.98
N ASP A 71 15.70 -6.70 -9.51
CA ASP A 71 15.28 -6.94 -8.14
C ASP A 71 15.13 -8.45 -7.86
N ARG A 72 16.10 -9.01 -7.14
CA ARG A 72 16.15 -10.44 -6.76
C ARG A 72 15.40 -10.73 -5.46
N THR A 73 14.72 -9.74 -4.88
CA THR A 73 14.12 -9.84 -3.55
C THR A 73 13.10 -10.98 -3.50
N ARG A 74 12.28 -11.14 -4.55
CA ARG A 74 11.33 -12.25 -4.68
C ARG A 74 12.00 -13.63 -4.63
N LYS A 75 13.10 -13.81 -5.38
CA LYS A 75 13.82 -15.10 -5.44
C LYS A 75 14.46 -15.44 -4.11
N ILE A 76 15.01 -14.43 -3.42
CA ILE A 76 15.64 -14.58 -2.10
C ILE A 76 14.60 -14.95 -1.04
N ASP A 77 13.44 -14.27 -1.03
CA ASP A 77 12.36 -14.57 -0.09
C ASP A 77 11.76 -15.97 -0.36
N GLN A 78 11.55 -16.35 -1.62
CA GLN A 78 11.08 -17.70 -1.98
C GLN A 78 12.06 -18.81 -1.57
N ALA A 79 13.36 -18.61 -1.80
CA ALA A 79 14.39 -19.57 -1.38
C ALA A 79 14.41 -19.74 0.14
N TYR A 80 14.27 -18.64 0.88
CA TYR A 80 14.22 -18.65 2.34
C TYR A 80 12.98 -19.38 2.88
N TRP A 81 11.81 -19.18 2.28
CA TRP A 81 10.59 -19.89 2.70
C TRP A 81 10.60 -21.37 2.34
N ASN A 82 11.15 -21.73 1.18
CA ASN A 82 11.35 -23.14 0.84
C ASN A 82 12.34 -23.82 1.80
N ALA A 83 13.43 -23.14 2.17
CA ALA A 83 14.38 -23.66 3.16
C ALA A 83 13.73 -23.85 4.55
N GLN A 84 12.89 -22.92 5.00
CA GLN A 84 12.13 -23.08 6.24
C GLN A 84 11.13 -24.25 6.16
N LYS A 85 10.40 -24.40 5.05
CA LYS A 85 9.48 -25.54 4.87
C LYS A 85 10.23 -26.86 4.95
N VAL A 86 11.39 -26.98 4.29
CA VAL A 86 12.20 -28.20 4.32
C VAL A 86 12.68 -28.53 5.74
N ASN A 87 13.08 -27.53 6.53
CA ASN A 87 13.56 -27.75 7.89
C ASN A 87 12.47 -28.23 8.87
N ILE A 88 11.20 -27.89 8.64
CA ILE A 88 10.07 -28.32 9.48
C ILE A 88 9.63 -29.77 9.16
N ILE A 89 10.03 -30.32 8.00
CA ILE A 89 9.63 -31.66 7.53
C ILE A 89 10.69 -32.73 7.87
N VAL A 90 11.88 -32.31 8.33
CA VAL A 90 13.00 -33.20 8.72
C VAL A 90 12.97 -33.52 10.20
#